data_AF-A0AAN2PM41-F1
#
_entry.id   AF-A0AAN2PM41-F1
#
_cell.length_a   1.000
_cell.length_b   1.000
_cell.length_c   1.000
_cell.angle_alpha   90.00
_cell.angle_beta   90.00
_cell.angle_gamma   90.00
#
_symmetry.space_group_name_H-M   'P 1'
#
loop_
_entity.id
_entity.type
_entity.pdbx_description
1 polymer ?
#
loop_
_entity_poly.entity_id
_entity_poly.type
_entity_poly.pdbx_seq_one_letter_code
_entity_poly.pdbx_strand_id
1 'polypeptide(L)'
;MLSRQNVPVDRLTVDGFYKQGMDTATPKTGDIIFFLEKDSLKVVTAGIYVGNNQFVNSGYGAETVQVRSTTEDYFAKYQVAYKTYTPKGEHIVQTGETLKSISENYSISMSTIKSRNALNTDELMQGQYLQLYSNPLYPFYVNQEAAYDKAYDVIKYAYTLRGFTYVFGGDDPMTGMDCSGFIYWVMKEQGLSVKRGSAEDYFSLVPKIDNPKAGDLVFFSDTGTRLGVTHVGIYLGDGRFLHTTENAGVHISNLSSGYFAEKFESFGQVESLMD
;
A
#
# COMPACT_ATOMS: atom_id res chain seq x y z
N MET A 1 -6.70 -15.32 -27.40
CA MET A 1 -6.27 -14.29 -28.37
C MET A 1 -6.59 -12.93 -27.77
N LEU A 2 -5.61 -12.03 -27.64
CA LEU A 2 -5.94 -10.60 -27.71
C LEU A 2 -6.62 -10.35 -29.06
N SER A 3 -7.64 -9.51 -29.12
CA SER A 3 -8.18 -9.14 -30.43
C SER A 3 -7.14 -8.31 -31.17
N ARG A 4 -7.01 -8.55 -32.48
CA ARG A 4 -6.43 -7.60 -33.45
C ARG A 4 -7.34 -6.36 -33.65
N GLN A 5 -8.24 -6.05 -32.70
CA GLN A 5 -9.43 -5.23 -32.97
C GLN A 5 -9.97 -4.37 -31.82
N ASN A 6 -9.24 -4.13 -30.71
CA ASN A 6 -9.70 -3.24 -29.62
C ASN A 6 -11.10 -3.58 -29.02
N VAL A 7 -11.10 -4.32 -27.89
CA VAL A 7 -12.21 -4.51 -26.91
C VAL A 7 -13.37 -5.44 -27.38
N PRO A 8 -14.21 -6.07 -26.50
CA PRO A 8 -14.11 -6.50 -25.09
C PRO A 8 -14.27 -8.05 -24.93
N VAL A 9 -13.93 -8.60 -23.75
CA VAL A 9 -14.41 -9.94 -23.36
C VAL A 9 -15.10 -9.87 -21.99
N ASP A 10 -16.42 -10.04 -22.04
CA ASP A 10 -17.36 -10.22 -20.94
C ASP A 10 -17.16 -11.58 -20.24
N ARG A 11 -17.11 -11.58 -18.90
CA ARG A 11 -17.24 -12.76 -18.02
C ARG A 11 -17.90 -12.38 -16.69
N LEU A 12 -19.15 -11.94 -16.74
CA LEU A 12 -20.06 -12.03 -15.59
C LEU A 12 -20.57 -13.47 -15.46
N THR A 13 -20.32 -14.14 -14.32
CA THR A 13 -21.23 -15.13 -13.68
C THR A 13 -20.58 -15.70 -12.42
N VAL A 14 -20.96 -15.18 -11.25
CA VAL A 14 -20.86 -15.92 -9.98
C VAL A 14 -22.26 -15.89 -9.35
N ASP A 15 -22.96 -17.02 -9.45
CA ASP A 15 -24.23 -17.27 -8.76
C ASP A 15 -23.98 -18.14 -7.53
N GLY A 16 -24.33 -17.64 -6.35
CA GLY A 16 -24.68 -18.46 -5.19
C GLY A 16 -23.59 -18.73 -4.14
N PHE A 17 -23.96 -18.54 -2.87
CA PHE A 17 -23.18 -18.91 -1.69
C PHE A 17 -23.30 -20.42 -1.42
N TYR A 18 -22.17 -21.13 -1.25
CA TYR A 18 -22.15 -22.48 -0.67
C TYR A 18 -21.08 -22.59 0.43
N LYS A 19 -21.51 -23.07 1.60
CA LYS A 19 -20.72 -23.26 2.82
C LYS A 19 -20.17 -24.69 2.89
N GLN A 20 -18.86 -24.84 3.10
CA GLN A 20 -18.30 -26.07 3.64
C GLN A 20 -17.20 -25.74 4.65
N GLY A 21 -17.31 -26.28 5.88
CA GLY A 21 -16.22 -26.29 6.87
C GLY A 21 -16.26 -25.25 8.00
N MET A 22 -17.25 -24.35 8.06
CA MET A 22 -17.44 -23.50 9.25
C MET A 22 -18.47 -24.13 10.20
N ASP A 23 -18.03 -24.42 11.43
CA ASP A 23 -18.84 -25.00 12.52
C ASP A 23 -19.82 -23.98 13.15
N THR A 24 -20.35 -23.05 12.35
CA THR A 24 -21.44 -22.15 12.76
C THR A 24 -22.38 -21.83 11.58
N ALA A 25 -23.69 -21.93 11.84
CA ALA A 25 -24.74 -21.62 10.86
C ALA A 25 -24.74 -20.13 10.43
N THR A 26 -24.00 -19.26 11.12
CA THR A 26 -23.93 -17.81 10.85
C THR A 26 -22.48 -17.34 11.04
N PRO A 27 -21.78 -16.90 9.98
CA PRO A 27 -20.42 -16.41 10.13
C PRO A 27 -20.40 -15.14 10.99
N LYS A 28 -19.37 -14.99 11.81
CA LYS A 28 -19.08 -13.79 12.60
C LYS A 28 -18.06 -12.94 11.87
N THR A 29 -18.13 -11.63 12.07
CA THR A 29 -17.12 -10.70 11.55
C THR A 29 -15.72 -11.18 11.95
N GLY A 30 -14.84 -11.32 10.96
CA GLY A 30 -13.49 -11.89 11.13
C GLY A 30 -13.36 -13.34 10.67
N ASP A 31 -14.46 -14.06 10.44
CA ASP A 31 -14.41 -15.43 9.95
C ASP A 31 -13.86 -15.51 8.52
N ILE A 32 -13.04 -16.52 8.26
CA ILE A 32 -12.53 -16.81 6.92
C ILE A 32 -13.60 -17.57 6.15
N ILE A 33 -13.94 -17.06 4.97
CA ILE A 33 -14.90 -17.66 4.04
C ILE A 33 -14.19 -18.14 2.78
N PHE A 34 -14.50 -19.34 2.34
CA PHE A 34 -13.95 -19.93 1.11
C PHE A 34 -14.98 -19.88 -0.01
N PHE A 35 -14.55 -19.51 -1.20
CA PHE A 35 -15.36 -19.46 -2.41
C PHE A 35 -15.02 -20.65 -3.28
N LEU A 36 -16.04 -21.40 -3.67
CA LEU A 36 -15.91 -22.60 -4.48
C LEU A 36 -16.31 -22.31 -5.93
N GLU A 37 -15.76 -23.09 -6.84
CA GLU A 37 -16.20 -23.11 -8.24
C GLU A 37 -17.62 -23.70 -8.30
N LYS A 38 -18.49 -23.12 -9.16
CA LYS A 38 -19.87 -23.57 -9.30
C LYS A 38 -19.90 -25.06 -9.70
N ASP A 39 -20.72 -25.84 -9.02
CA ASP A 39 -20.88 -27.30 -9.22
C ASP A 39 -19.61 -28.14 -8.91
N SER A 40 -18.69 -27.60 -8.11
CA SER A 40 -17.44 -28.24 -7.71
C SER A 40 -17.12 -27.96 -6.23
N LEU A 41 -16.32 -28.83 -5.59
CA LEU A 41 -15.78 -28.60 -4.24
C LEU A 41 -14.41 -27.90 -4.27
N LYS A 42 -13.96 -27.45 -5.44
CA LYS A 42 -12.67 -26.80 -5.61
C LYS A 42 -12.74 -25.36 -5.09
N VAL A 43 -11.88 -25.04 -4.12
CA VAL A 43 -11.68 -23.67 -3.62
C VAL A 43 -11.00 -22.83 -4.69
N VAL A 44 -11.62 -21.71 -5.05
CA VAL A 44 -11.13 -20.76 -6.05
C VAL A 44 -10.43 -19.59 -5.38
N THR A 45 -10.96 -19.12 -4.24
CA THR A 45 -10.36 -18.03 -3.46
C THR A 45 -10.94 -17.99 -2.04
N ALA A 46 -10.34 -17.20 -1.15
CA ALA A 46 -10.79 -17.01 0.22
C ALA A 46 -10.94 -15.51 0.55
N GLY A 47 -11.80 -15.19 1.52
CA GLY A 47 -12.01 -13.84 2.01
C GLY A 47 -12.32 -13.80 3.50
N ILE A 48 -12.40 -12.59 4.05
CA ILE A 48 -12.76 -12.32 5.45
C ILE A 48 -14.18 -11.76 5.46
N TYR A 49 -15.08 -12.38 6.23
CA TYR A 49 -16.44 -11.90 6.43
C TYR A 49 -16.43 -10.66 7.33
N VAL A 50 -17.12 -9.59 6.91
CA VAL A 50 -17.15 -8.31 7.67
C VAL A 50 -18.51 -8.01 8.30
N GLY A 51 -19.52 -8.87 8.10
CA GLY A 51 -20.88 -8.69 8.62
C GLY A 51 -21.90 -8.34 7.53
N ASN A 52 -23.20 -8.48 7.82
CA ASN A 52 -24.30 -8.13 6.91
C ASN A 52 -24.16 -8.73 5.48
N ASN A 53 -23.74 -10.00 5.36
CA ASN A 53 -23.47 -10.65 4.07
C ASN A 53 -22.35 -10.01 3.23
N GLN A 54 -21.48 -9.20 3.83
CA GLN A 54 -20.33 -8.58 3.17
C GLN A 54 -19.02 -9.29 3.50
N PHE A 55 -18.06 -9.21 2.58
CA PHE A 55 -16.75 -9.82 2.73
C PHE A 55 -15.67 -9.08 1.95
N VAL A 56 -14.41 -9.32 2.32
CA VAL A 56 -13.20 -8.81 1.64
C VAL A 56 -12.41 -10.00 1.13
N ASN A 57 -12.01 -10.01 -0.14
CA ASN A 57 -11.27 -11.10 -0.77
C ASN A 57 -10.07 -10.57 -1.56
N SER A 58 -8.94 -11.28 -1.52
CA SER A 58 -7.69 -10.93 -2.21
C SER A 58 -7.50 -11.68 -3.54
N GLY A 59 -8.52 -11.74 -4.40
CA GLY A 59 -8.43 -12.35 -5.73
C GLY A 59 -7.72 -11.46 -6.77
N TYR A 60 -6.98 -12.08 -7.68
CA TYR A 60 -6.18 -11.38 -8.70
C TYR A 60 -7.06 -10.66 -9.74
N GLY A 61 -7.05 -9.32 -9.75
CA GLY A 61 -7.45 -8.47 -10.89
C GLY A 61 -8.93 -8.13 -11.06
N ALA A 62 -9.58 -7.41 -10.12
CA ALA A 62 -10.86 -6.77 -10.43
C ALA A 62 -11.07 -5.41 -9.73
N GLU A 63 -11.23 -4.39 -10.58
CA GLU A 63 -12.09 -3.22 -10.36
C GLU A 63 -13.55 -3.66 -10.13
N THR A 64 -14.35 -2.79 -9.51
CA THR A 64 -15.77 -2.99 -9.15
C THR A 64 -16.65 -3.61 -10.25
N VAL A 65 -17.53 -4.56 -9.89
CA VAL A 65 -18.60 -5.08 -10.75
C VAL A 65 -19.91 -4.32 -10.50
N GLN A 66 -20.49 -3.74 -11.56
CA GLN A 66 -21.86 -3.21 -11.63
C GLN A 66 -22.81 -4.28 -12.20
N VAL A 67 -23.99 -4.46 -11.59
CA VAL A 67 -25.11 -5.26 -12.14
C VAL A 67 -26.24 -4.29 -12.53
N ARG A 68 -26.71 -4.35 -13.79
CA ARG A 68 -27.75 -3.48 -14.36
C ARG A 68 -29.13 -4.16 -14.45
N SER A 69 -30.15 -3.30 -14.32
CA SER A 69 -31.49 -3.33 -14.95
C SER A 69 -32.72 -3.90 -14.21
N THR A 70 -32.79 -3.76 -12.89
CA THR A 70 -34.08 -3.61 -12.15
C THR A 70 -34.06 -2.41 -11.19
N THR A 71 -33.01 -1.61 -11.31
CA THR A 71 -32.55 -0.62 -10.34
C THR A 71 -33.03 0.80 -10.65
N GLU A 72 -33.46 1.10 -11.88
CA GLU A 72 -33.87 2.47 -12.27
C GLU A 72 -35.15 2.95 -11.56
N ASP A 73 -36.18 2.10 -11.42
CA ASP A 73 -37.41 2.47 -10.72
C ASP A 73 -37.24 2.54 -9.19
N TYR A 74 -36.35 1.71 -8.63
CA TYR A 74 -36.03 1.72 -7.20
C TYR A 74 -35.16 2.93 -6.84
N PHE A 75 -34.16 3.26 -7.65
CA PHE A 75 -33.28 4.42 -7.41
C PHE A 75 -33.86 5.77 -7.83
N ALA A 76 -34.91 5.81 -8.67
CA ALA A 76 -35.67 7.04 -8.91
C ALA A 76 -36.27 7.62 -7.62
N LYS A 77 -36.58 6.76 -6.63
CA LYS A 77 -37.07 7.15 -5.30
C LYS A 77 -35.95 7.57 -4.33
N TYR A 78 -34.69 7.27 -4.66
CA TYR A 78 -33.51 7.54 -3.85
C TYR A 78 -32.45 8.34 -4.63
N GLN A 79 -32.87 9.44 -5.27
CA GLN A 79 -31.94 10.47 -5.76
C GLN A 79 -31.21 11.11 -4.58
N VAL A 80 -30.20 10.42 -4.07
CA VAL A 80 -29.20 10.95 -3.15
C VAL A 80 -27.86 10.57 -3.74
N ALA A 81 -27.10 11.59 -4.10
CA ALA A 81 -25.82 11.58 -4.80
C ALA A 81 -24.98 10.30 -4.60
N TYR A 82 -24.76 9.58 -5.69
CA TYR A 82 -23.87 8.42 -5.74
C TYR A 82 -22.44 8.83 -5.39
N LYS A 83 -21.92 8.35 -4.24
CA LYS A 83 -20.48 8.34 -3.94
C LYS A 83 -19.95 6.94 -4.23
N THR A 84 -19.12 6.84 -5.26
CA THR A 84 -18.24 5.71 -5.53
C THR A 84 -17.32 5.44 -4.33
N TYR A 85 -17.14 4.15 -3.99
CA TYR A 85 -16.52 3.71 -2.74
C TYR A 85 -14.98 3.77 -2.85
N THR A 86 -14.37 4.88 -2.45
CA THR A 86 -12.98 4.90 -1.95
C THR A 86 -12.93 4.05 -0.67
N PRO A 87 -11.88 3.24 -0.41
CA PRO A 87 -11.71 2.62 0.90
C PRO A 87 -11.93 3.68 1.98
N LYS A 88 -12.92 3.46 2.85
CA LYS A 88 -13.41 4.46 3.80
C LYS A 88 -12.26 4.86 4.74
N GLY A 89 -11.51 5.91 4.40
CA GLY A 89 -10.26 6.19 5.10
C GLY A 89 -9.22 6.99 4.34
N GLU A 90 -9.10 6.86 3.02
CA GLU A 90 -7.98 7.45 2.25
C GLU A 90 -8.47 8.46 1.18
N HIS A 91 -7.59 9.35 0.73
CA HIS A 91 -7.84 10.31 -0.35
C HIS A 91 -6.55 10.60 -1.13
N ILE A 92 -6.63 10.52 -2.46
CA ILE A 92 -5.55 10.90 -3.36
C ILE A 92 -5.73 12.37 -3.72
N VAL A 93 -4.74 13.21 -3.41
CA VAL A 93 -4.78 14.65 -3.69
C VAL A 93 -4.88 14.90 -5.19
N GLN A 94 -5.92 15.61 -5.60
CA GLN A 94 -6.17 16.02 -6.98
C GLN A 94 -5.55 17.38 -7.29
N THR A 95 -5.46 17.71 -8.58
CA THR A 95 -4.92 19.00 -9.03
C THR A 95 -5.68 20.17 -8.42
N GLY A 96 -4.95 21.08 -7.76
CA GLY A 96 -5.51 22.30 -7.16
C GLY A 96 -6.18 22.10 -5.81
N GLU A 97 -6.23 20.87 -5.27
CA GLU A 97 -6.69 20.64 -3.91
C GLU A 97 -5.67 21.16 -2.89
N THR A 98 -6.19 21.72 -1.81
CA THR A 98 -5.41 22.18 -0.66
C THR A 98 -5.80 21.37 0.57
N LEU A 99 -4.94 21.35 1.59
CA LEU A 99 -5.28 20.74 2.87
C LEU A 99 -6.58 21.29 3.45
N LYS A 100 -6.83 22.60 3.26
CA LYS A 100 -8.07 23.27 3.66
C LYS A 100 -9.29 22.75 2.89
N SER A 101 -9.23 22.68 1.56
CA SER A 101 -10.36 22.20 0.76
C SER A 101 -10.70 20.74 1.07
N ILE A 102 -9.69 19.90 1.31
CA ILE A 102 -9.87 18.50 1.71
C ILE A 102 -10.49 18.42 3.12
N SER A 103 -9.96 19.22 4.05
CA SER A 103 -10.51 19.34 5.42
C SER A 103 -12.00 19.69 5.42
N GLU A 104 -12.41 20.66 4.60
CA GLU A 104 -13.81 21.07 4.44
C GLU A 104 -14.66 19.96 3.78
N ASN A 105 -14.18 19.36 2.68
CA ASN A 105 -14.90 18.32 1.94
C ASN A 105 -15.23 17.09 2.81
N TYR A 106 -14.30 16.70 3.69
CA TYR A 106 -14.46 15.53 4.55
C TYR A 106 -14.90 15.86 5.97
N SER A 107 -15.10 17.15 6.30
CA SER A 107 -15.48 17.61 7.64
C SER A 107 -14.53 17.10 8.74
N ILE A 108 -13.23 17.10 8.47
CA ILE A 108 -12.15 16.68 9.39
C ILE A 108 -11.17 17.83 9.52
N SER A 109 -10.72 18.17 10.72
CA SER A 109 -9.82 19.31 10.90
C SER A 109 -8.48 19.09 10.17
N MET A 110 -7.90 20.16 9.61
CA MET A 110 -6.56 20.13 9.01
C MET A 110 -5.54 19.54 10.00
N SER A 111 -5.61 19.90 11.28
CA SER A 111 -4.74 19.33 12.33
C SER A 111 -4.85 17.81 12.47
N THR A 112 -6.06 17.26 12.29
CA THR A 112 -6.29 15.82 12.30
C THR A 112 -5.71 15.16 11.05
N ILE A 113 -5.87 15.77 9.88
CA ILE A 113 -5.26 15.25 8.63
C ILE A 113 -3.74 15.27 8.73
N LYS A 114 -3.14 16.37 9.22
CA LYS A 114 -1.68 16.49 9.38
C LYS A 114 -1.11 15.44 10.31
N SER A 115 -1.70 15.31 11.50
CA SER A 115 -1.22 14.33 12.50
C SER A 115 -1.34 12.89 12.02
N ARG A 116 -2.38 12.54 11.25
CA ARG A 116 -2.55 11.18 10.69
C ARG A 116 -1.55 10.85 9.58
N ASN A 117 -1.05 11.85 8.87
CA ASN A 117 -0.20 11.69 7.68
C ASN A 117 1.24 12.17 7.89
N ALA A 118 1.62 12.50 9.13
CA ALA A 118 2.93 13.06 9.47
C ALA A 118 3.31 14.29 8.61
N LEU A 119 2.32 15.15 8.32
CA LEU A 119 2.55 16.37 7.53
C LEU A 119 3.05 17.50 8.42
N ASN A 120 4.26 17.97 8.13
CA ASN A 120 4.86 19.11 8.83
C ASN A 120 4.40 20.45 8.26
N THR A 121 3.97 20.48 6.99
CA THR A 121 3.46 21.67 6.29
C THR A 121 2.00 21.48 5.88
N ASP A 122 1.39 22.53 5.31
CA ASP A 122 0.05 22.47 4.71
C ASP A 122 0.11 22.21 3.19
N GLU A 123 1.33 22.09 2.65
CA GLU A 123 1.58 21.83 1.24
C GLU A 123 1.31 20.35 0.94
N LEU A 124 0.62 20.10 -0.16
CA LEU A 124 0.26 18.76 -0.62
C LEU A 124 0.73 18.56 -2.05
N MET A 125 1.20 17.35 -2.34
CA MET A 125 1.58 16.96 -3.70
C MET A 125 0.38 16.33 -4.40
N GLN A 126 0.17 16.67 -5.67
CA GLN A 126 -0.80 15.95 -6.49
C GLN A 126 -0.41 14.46 -6.53
N GLY A 127 -1.38 13.57 -6.34
CA GLY A 127 -1.16 12.13 -6.27
C GLY A 127 -0.81 11.62 -4.87
N GLN A 128 -0.58 12.49 -3.90
CA GLN A 128 -0.29 12.09 -2.52
C GLN A 128 -1.50 11.41 -1.87
N TYR A 129 -1.24 10.28 -1.20
CA TYR A 129 -2.25 9.57 -0.44
C TYR A 129 -2.36 10.17 0.97
N LEU A 130 -3.58 10.53 1.37
CA LEU A 130 -3.89 11.05 2.70
C LEU A 130 -4.88 10.14 3.42
N GLN A 131 -4.57 9.77 4.65
CA GLN A 131 -5.51 9.21 5.60
C GLN A 131 -6.41 10.28 6.20
N LEU A 132 -7.70 10.07 6.05
CA LEU A 132 -8.74 10.93 6.52
C LEU A 132 -9.46 10.37 7.74
N TYR A 133 -9.58 9.06 7.94
CA TYR A 133 -10.33 8.50 9.09
C TYR A 133 -9.47 7.67 10.05
N SER A 134 -10.00 7.40 11.25
CA SER A 134 -9.27 6.84 12.39
C SER A 134 -8.88 5.37 12.28
N ASN A 135 -9.32 4.65 11.24
CA ASN A 135 -8.62 3.40 10.93
C ASN A 135 -7.20 3.79 10.56
N PRO A 136 -6.17 3.26 11.23
CA PRO A 136 -4.82 3.58 10.82
C PRO A 136 -4.68 3.17 9.35
N LEU A 137 -3.93 3.97 8.57
CA LEU A 137 -3.35 3.52 7.29
C LEU A 137 -2.71 2.13 7.43
N TYR A 138 -2.35 1.76 8.67
CA TYR A 138 -1.44 0.71 9.04
C TYR A 138 -1.96 -0.17 10.18
N PRO A 139 -2.35 -1.41 9.88
CA PRO A 139 -2.54 -2.43 10.91
C PRO A 139 -1.22 -3.10 11.36
N PHE A 140 -0.05 -2.65 10.89
CA PHE A 140 1.18 -3.47 10.92
C PHE A 140 2.23 -3.10 11.99
N TYR A 141 2.14 -1.93 12.63
CA TYR A 141 3.25 -1.43 13.48
C TYR A 141 2.98 -1.41 14.97
N VAL A 142 1.74 -1.68 15.40
CA VAL A 142 1.32 -1.36 16.77
C VAL A 142 2.06 -2.20 17.83
N ASN A 143 2.80 -3.24 17.42
CA ASN A 143 3.49 -4.18 18.30
C ASN A 143 5.00 -4.34 18.03
N GLN A 144 5.63 -3.57 17.14
CA GLN A 144 7.06 -3.75 16.82
C GLN A 144 7.90 -2.60 17.34
N GLU A 145 9.08 -2.90 17.89
CA GLU A 145 10.02 -1.86 18.30
C GLU A 145 10.48 -1.02 17.10
N ALA A 146 10.57 0.29 17.30
CA ALA A 146 11.13 1.23 16.34
C ALA A 146 12.66 1.15 16.34
N ALA A 147 13.26 1.33 15.15
CA ALA A 147 14.71 1.39 14.99
C ALA A 147 15.33 2.68 15.59
N TYR A 148 14.57 3.79 15.55
CA TYR A 148 14.98 5.13 16.03
C TYR A 148 13.74 5.99 16.29
N ASP A 149 13.90 7.13 16.99
CA ASP A 149 12.79 7.98 17.45
C ASP A 149 11.81 8.39 16.34
N LYS A 150 12.33 8.72 15.15
CA LYS A 150 11.53 9.14 13.99
C LYS A 150 11.04 7.99 13.10
N ALA A 151 11.32 6.72 13.41
CA ALA A 151 11.11 5.61 12.49
C ALA A 151 9.65 5.47 12.04
N TYR A 152 8.71 5.64 12.96
CA TYR A 152 7.30 5.59 12.60
C TYR A 152 6.86 6.77 11.75
N ASP A 153 7.44 7.95 11.92
CA ASP A 153 7.07 9.12 11.13
C ASP A 153 7.65 9.03 9.71
N VAL A 154 8.87 8.50 9.59
CA VAL A 154 9.47 8.06 8.31
C VAL A 154 8.56 7.07 7.60
N ILE A 155 8.17 5.99 8.27
CA ILE A 155 7.30 4.98 7.68
C ILE A 155 5.96 5.58 7.28
N LYS A 156 5.30 6.35 8.17
CA LYS A 156 4.02 7.05 7.94
C LYS A 156 4.08 7.88 6.68
N TYR A 157 5.08 8.75 6.59
CA TYR A 157 5.28 9.61 5.45
C TYR A 157 5.52 8.80 4.17
N ALA A 158 6.40 7.81 4.22
CA ALA A 158 6.75 6.98 3.07
C ALA A 158 5.53 6.29 2.43
N TYR A 159 4.54 5.87 3.21
CA TYR A 159 3.33 5.22 2.69
C TYR A 159 2.33 6.18 2.05
N THR A 160 2.37 7.46 2.42
CA THR A 160 1.61 8.50 1.68
C THR A 160 2.11 8.63 0.25
N LEU A 161 3.33 8.14 -0.02
CA LEU A 161 3.94 8.13 -1.35
C LEU A 161 3.61 6.87 -2.16
N ARG A 162 2.77 5.95 -1.67
CA ARG A 162 2.38 4.76 -2.45
C ARG A 162 1.82 5.15 -3.82
N GLY A 163 2.12 4.36 -4.84
CA GLY A 163 1.66 4.59 -6.21
C GLY A 163 2.41 5.68 -6.99
N PHE A 164 3.29 6.48 -6.37
CA PHE A 164 4.19 7.34 -7.15
C PHE A 164 5.17 6.51 -7.96
N THR A 165 5.42 6.93 -9.19
CA THR A 165 6.08 6.15 -10.24
C THR A 165 7.57 5.93 -9.96
N TYR A 166 8.08 4.79 -10.41
CA TYR A 166 9.52 4.53 -10.44
C TYR A 166 10.17 5.18 -11.65
N VAL A 167 11.29 5.88 -11.43
CA VAL A 167 12.19 6.36 -12.48
C VAL A 167 13.63 6.14 -12.04
N PHE A 168 14.42 5.42 -12.85
CA PHE A 168 15.83 5.14 -12.55
C PHE A 168 16.63 6.44 -12.37
N GLY A 169 17.38 6.56 -11.28
CA GLY A 169 18.12 7.77 -10.92
C GLY A 169 17.27 8.86 -10.29
N GLY A 170 15.94 8.78 -10.40
CA GLY A 170 15.01 9.78 -9.87
C GLY A 170 14.96 9.79 -8.35
N ASP A 171 14.66 10.95 -7.78
CA ASP A 171 14.62 11.20 -6.35
C ASP A 171 13.53 12.20 -5.94
N ASP A 172 12.53 12.42 -6.80
CA ASP A 172 11.40 13.33 -6.57
C ASP A 172 10.09 12.60 -6.93
N PRO A 173 9.08 12.58 -6.06
CA PRO A 173 7.84 11.84 -6.29
C PRO A 173 7.09 12.29 -7.55
N MET A 174 7.12 13.58 -7.89
CA MET A 174 6.41 14.13 -9.05
C MET A 174 7.06 13.76 -10.38
N THR A 175 8.37 13.57 -10.39
CA THR A 175 9.13 13.15 -11.60
C THR A 175 9.51 11.67 -11.59
N GLY A 176 9.31 10.99 -10.46
CA GLY A 176 9.57 9.58 -10.22
C GLY A 176 10.81 9.33 -9.37
N MET A 177 10.82 8.21 -8.65
CA MET A 177 11.90 7.84 -7.72
C MET A 177 12.41 6.42 -7.97
N ASP A 178 13.73 6.23 -7.97
CA ASP A 178 14.32 4.90 -7.84
C ASP A 178 14.28 4.43 -6.37
N CYS A 179 14.79 3.24 -6.09
CA CYS A 179 14.75 2.67 -4.74
C CYS A 179 15.52 3.52 -3.73
N SER A 180 16.69 3.99 -4.11
CA SER A 180 17.57 4.80 -3.27
C SER A 180 17.13 6.27 -3.21
N GLY A 181 16.57 6.81 -4.29
CA GLY A 181 15.94 8.13 -4.33
C GLY A 181 14.72 8.20 -3.43
N PHE A 182 13.93 7.12 -3.34
CA PHE A 182 12.84 7.00 -2.38
C PHE A 182 13.34 7.06 -0.92
N ILE A 183 14.40 6.33 -0.57
CA ILE A 183 15.01 6.39 0.78
C ILE A 183 15.49 7.82 1.07
N TYR A 184 16.25 8.40 0.14
CA TYR A 184 16.75 9.77 0.24
C TYR A 184 15.63 10.78 0.50
N TRP A 185 14.57 10.74 -0.32
CA TRP A 185 13.44 11.65 -0.23
C TRP A 185 12.74 11.55 1.13
N VAL A 186 12.32 10.34 1.52
CA VAL A 186 11.58 10.13 2.77
C VAL A 186 12.40 10.59 3.97
N MET A 187 13.67 10.20 4.04
CA MET A 187 14.53 10.58 5.16
C MET A 187 14.74 12.10 5.22
N LYS A 188 15.04 12.74 4.07
CA LYS A 188 15.23 14.19 3.98
C LYS A 188 13.97 14.96 4.41
N GLU A 189 12.80 14.56 3.94
CA GLU A 189 11.52 15.21 4.27
C GLU A 189 11.14 15.05 5.75
N GLN A 190 11.64 13.99 6.40
CA GLN A 190 11.53 13.81 7.84
C GLN A 190 12.66 14.49 8.64
N GLY A 191 13.48 15.32 7.98
CA GLY A 191 14.54 16.10 8.60
C GLY A 191 15.72 15.27 9.09
N LEU A 192 16.00 14.14 8.43
CA LEU A 192 17.18 13.32 8.66
C LEU A 192 18.28 13.71 7.68
N SER A 193 19.53 13.75 8.16
CA SER A 193 20.69 14.13 7.35
C SER A 193 21.13 12.97 6.47
N VAL A 194 20.61 12.91 5.25
CA VAL A 194 20.96 11.86 4.28
C VAL A 194 21.54 12.47 3.00
N LYS A 195 22.52 11.80 2.40
CA LYS A 195 23.02 12.13 1.06
C LYS A 195 22.36 11.23 0.03
N ARG A 196 22.08 11.76 -1.16
CA ARG A 196 21.67 10.95 -2.31
C ARG A 196 22.83 10.01 -2.67
N GLY A 197 22.56 8.72 -2.71
CA GLY A 197 23.49 7.66 -3.10
C GLY A 197 22.72 6.48 -3.67
N SER A 198 23.42 5.46 -4.15
CA SER A 198 22.85 4.20 -4.62
C SER A 198 22.46 3.28 -3.46
N ALA A 199 21.77 2.16 -3.76
CA ALA A 199 21.51 1.11 -2.78
C ALA A 199 22.83 0.55 -2.17
N GLU A 200 23.88 0.47 -2.97
CA GLU A 200 25.21 0.00 -2.55
C GLU A 200 25.94 1.00 -1.64
N ASP A 201 25.76 2.31 -1.90
CA ASP A 201 26.28 3.36 -1.01
C ASP A 201 25.62 3.27 0.37
N TYR A 202 24.28 3.18 0.43
CA TYR A 202 23.57 3.01 1.70
C TYR A 202 23.96 1.71 2.40
N PHE A 203 24.08 0.60 1.65
CA PHE A 203 24.54 -0.67 2.19
C PHE A 203 25.92 -0.54 2.84
N SER A 204 26.84 0.22 2.23
CA SER A 204 28.18 0.42 2.78
C SER A 204 28.20 1.28 4.05
N LEU A 205 27.26 2.22 4.18
CA LEU A 205 27.18 3.18 5.29
C LEU A 205 26.56 2.61 6.57
N VAL A 206 25.67 1.64 6.46
CA VAL A 206 24.93 1.11 7.62
C VAL A 206 25.60 -0.14 8.24
N PRO A 207 25.60 -0.29 9.57
CA PRO A 207 25.90 -1.56 10.24
C PRO A 207 24.89 -2.64 9.83
N LYS A 208 25.38 -3.87 9.61
CA LYS A 208 24.53 -5.01 9.19
C LYS A 208 23.99 -5.67 10.44
N ILE A 209 22.71 -6.04 10.42
CA ILE A 209 22.00 -6.56 11.58
C ILE A 209 21.15 -7.76 11.20
N ASP A 210 20.95 -8.67 12.15
CA ASP A 210 20.10 -9.87 11.97
C ASP A 210 18.69 -9.69 12.53
N ASN A 211 18.51 -8.73 13.43
CA ASN A 211 17.24 -8.46 14.13
C ASN A 211 16.76 -7.04 13.80
N PRO A 212 16.19 -6.83 12.61
CA PRO A 212 15.75 -5.51 12.18
C PRO A 212 14.55 -5.03 13.01
N LYS A 213 14.50 -3.72 13.19
CA LYS A 213 13.35 -3.01 13.77
C LYS A 213 12.65 -2.21 12.70
N ALA A 214 11.39 -1.84 12.95
CA ALA A 214 10.65 -1.02 12.00
C ALA A 214 11.41 0.30 11.75
N GLY A 215 11.69 0.59 10.49
CA GLY A 215 12.43 1.77 10.05
C GLY A 215 13.86 1.49 9.61
N ASP A 216 14.42 0.32 9.92
CA ASP A 216 15.70 -0.12 9.37
C ASP A 216 15.62 -0.34 7.86
N LEU A 217 16.77 -0.43 7.19
CA LEU A 217 16.82 -0.72 5.76
C LEU A 217 16.88 -2.23 5.51
N VAL A 218 16.27 -2.65 4.41
CA VAL A 218 16.43 -3.99 3.84
C VAL A 218 17.08 -3.88 2.48
N PHE A 219 18.08 -4.72 2.22
CA PHE A 219 18.88 -4.72 1.00
C PHE A 219 18.70 -6.00 0.22
N PHE A 220 18.80 -5.87 -1.10
CA PHE A 220 18.71 -6.97 -2.03
C PHE A 220 19.82 -6.89 -3.07
N SER A 221 20.32 -8.06 -3.47
CA SER A 221 21.35 -8.20 -4.48
C SER A 221 20.82 -8.79 -5.76
N ASP A 222 21.52 -8.56 -6.86
CA ASP A 222 21.27 -9.17 -8.17
C ASP A 222 19.83 -9.00 -8.66
N THR A 223 19.21 -7.86 -8.34
CA THR A 223 17.89 -7.51 -8.87
C THR A 223 18.06 -6.94 -10.28
N GLY A 224 17.45 -7.58 -11.28
CA GLY A 224 17.66 -7.24 -12.68
C GLY A 224 18.95 -7.88 -13.23
N THR A 225 19.77 -7.09 -13.93
CA THR A 225 20.96 -7.60 -14.67
C THR A 225 22.30 -7.25 -14.02
N ARG A 226 22.32 -6.36 -13.04
CA ARG A 226 23.55 -5.95 -12.33
C ARG A 226 23.82 -6.89 -11.15
N LEU A 227 25.09 -7.21 -10.91
CA LEU A 227 25.52 -8.01 -9.76
C LEU A 227 25.80 -7.14 -8.52
N GLY A 228 25.69 -7.75 -7.34
CA GLY A 228 25.89 -7.10 -6.03
C GLY A 228 24.63 -6.40 -5.52
N VAL A 229 24.77 -5.55 -4.49
CA VAL A 229 23.63 -4.86 -3.88
C VAL A 229 23.01 -3.86 -4.85
N THR A 230 21.77 -4.12 -5.24
CA THR A 230 21.08 -3.41 -6.32
C THR A 230 19.79 -2.74 -5.88
N HIS A 231 19.22 -3.12 -4.75
CA HIS A 231 17.93 -2.61 -4.29
C HIS A 231 17.91 -2.36 -2.79
N VAL A 232 17.09 -1.41 -2.37
CA VAL A 232 16.88 -1.04 -0.96
C VAL A 232 15.42 -0.73 -0.69
N GLY A 233 14.97 -0.98 0.54
CA GLY A 233 13.65 -0.61 1.04
C GLY A 233 13.67 -0.30 2.54
N ILE A 234 12.56 0.24 3.05
CA ILE A 234 12.35 0.52 4.48
C ILE A 234 11.62 -0.68 5.09
N TYR A 235 12.23 -1.31 6.08
CA TYR A 235 11.64 -2.43 6.81
C TYR A 235 10.45 -1.98 7.65
N LEU A 236 9.36 -2.71 7.50
CA LEU A 236 8.06 -2.43 8.12
C LEU A 236 7.76 -3.40 9.27
N GLY A 237 8.59 -4.43 9.47
CA GLY A 237 8.29 -5.49 10.40
C GLY A 237 7.53 -6.67 9.81
N ASP A 238 7.64 -7.84 10.45
CA ASP A 238 7.04 -9.12 10.04
C ASP A 238 7.43 -9.49 8.60
N GLY A 239 8.68 -9.21 8.22
CA GLY A 239 9.18 -9.49 6.88
C GLY A 239 8.60 -8.58 5.79
N ARG A 240 7.86 -7.52 6.12
CA ARG A 240 7.36 -6.56 5.13
C ARG A 240 8.31 -5.38 4.96
N PHE A 241 8.29 -4.77 3.79
CA PHE A 241 9.09 -3.58 3.51
C PHE A 241 8.45 -2.71 2.44
N LEU A 242 8.74 -1.40 2.49
CA LEU A 242 8.28 -0.39 1.54
C LEU A 242 9.44 0.00 0.61
N HIS A 243 9.19 0.03 -0.68
CA HIS A 243 10.22 0.28 -1.71
C HIS A 243 9.57 0.70 -3.02
N THR A 244 10.38 0.99 -4.04
CA THR A 244 9.92 1.26 -5.40
C THR A 244 10.24 0.10 -6.36
N THR A 245 9.41 -0.14 -7.37
CA THR A 245 9.75 -0.99 -8.54
C THR A 245 9.24 -0.36 -9.83
N GLU A 246 9.86 -0.71 -10.96
CA GLU A 246 9.47 -0.22 -12.30
C GLU A 246 7.96 -0.35 -12.59
N ASN A 247 7.34 -1.47 -12.19
CA ASN A 247 5.95 -1.76 -12.55
C ASN A 247 4.92 -1.22 -11.56
N ALA A 248 5.28 -1.00 -10.29
CA ALA A 248 4.33 -0.66 -9.24
C ALA A 248 4.61 0.68 -8.56
N GLY A 249 5.72 1.35 -8.89
CA GLY A 249 6.13 2.55 -8.17
C GLY A 249 6.39 2.23 -6.70
N VAL A 250 6.06 3.15 -5.80
CA VAL A 250 6.14 2.92 -4.35
C VAL A 250 5.05 1.93 -3.90
N HIS A 251 5.46 0.80 -3.33
CA HIS A 251 4.56 -0.25 -2.85
C HIS A 251 5.20 -1.10 -1.74
N ILE A 252 4.39 -1.96 -1.13
CA ILE A 252 4.83 -2.89 -0.08
C ILE A 252 5.04 -4.27 -0.68
N SER A 253 6.15 -4.90 -0.30
CA SER A 253 6.45 -6.30 -0.56
C SER A 253 6.73 -7.05 0.74
N ASN A 254 6.89 -8.38 0.65
CA ASN A 254 7.23 -9.24 1.77
C ASN A 254 8.44 -10.14 1.46
N LEU A 255 9.08 -10.63 2.52
CA LEU A 255 10.25 -11.52 2.50
C LEU A 255 9.87 -12.99 2.69
N SER A 256 8.58 -13.34 2.77
CA SER A 256 8.16 -14.72 3.03
C SER A 256 8.31 -15.64 1.82
N SER A 257 8.24 -15.10 0.60
CA SER A 257 8.36 -15.88 -0.64
C SER A 257 8.49 -14.99 -1.88
N GLY A 258 9.06 -15.53 -2.95
CA GLY A 258 9.09 -14.88 -4.27
C GLY A 258 10.34 -14.05 -4.52
N TYR A 259 10.28 -13.19 -5.53
CA TYR A 259 11.44 -12.49 -6.09
C TYR A 259 12.32 -11.80 -5.03
N PHE A 260 11.73 -11.03 -4.12
CA PHE A 260 12.51 -10.32 -3.10
C PHE A 260 13.01 -11.22 -1.97
N ALA A 261 12.33 -12.33 -1.68
CA ALA A 261 12.86 -13.31 -0.73
C ALA A 261 14.12 -14.01 -1.30
N GLU A 262 14.13 -14.33 -2.59
CA GLU A 262 15.28 -14.94 -3.28
C GLU A 262 16.47 -14.00 -3.42
N LYS A 263 16.21 -12.68 -3.46
CA LYS A 263 17.21 -11.64 -3.68
C LYS A 263 17.66 -10.96 -2.39
N PHE A 264 17.13 -11.37 -1.24
CA PHE A 264 17.46 -10.80 0.06
C PHE A 264 18.96 -10.92 0.33
N GLU A 265 19.59 -9.80 0.71
CA GLU A 265 21.00 -9.73 1.06
C GLU A 265 21.17 -9.59 2.59
N SER A 266 20.69 -8.47 3.15
CA SER A 266 20.81 -8.19 4.58
C SER A 266 19.84 -7.10 5.04
N PHE A 267 19.74 -6.91 6.35
CA PHE A 267 19.23 -5.68 6.93
C PHE A 267 20.38 -4.74 7.31
N GLY A 268 20.05 -3.45 7.47
CA GLY A 268 21.01 -2.45 7.95
C GLY A 268 20.38 -1.42 8.86
N GLN A 269 21.09 -1.11 9.95
CA GLN A 269 20.63 -0.21 10.99
C GLN A 269 20.72 1.26 10.54
N VAL A 270 19.60 1.99 10.57
CA VAL A 270 19.55 3.38 10.07
C VAL A 270 20.17 4.40 11.03
N GLU A 271 20.31 4.08 12.31
CA GLU A 271 20.86 4.99 13.33
C GLU A 271 22.19 5.64 12.89
N SER A 272 23.06 4.91 12.19
CA SER A 272 24.34 5.43 11.70
C SER A 272 24.25 6.46 10.56
N LEU A 273 23.08 6.58 9.90
CA LEU A 273 22.83 7.61 8.88
C LEU A 273 22.36 8.93 9.50
N MET A 274 22.12 8.97 10.82
CA MET A 274 21.58 10.14 11.51
C MET A 274 22.63 10.98 12.24
N ASP A 275 23.89 10.52 12.27
CA ASP A 275 25.06 11.18 12.86
C ASP A 275 25.87 11.99 11.82
#